data_AF-A0A026WKL3-F1
#
_entry.id   AF-A0A026WKL3-F1
#
_cell.length_a   1.000
_cell.length_b   1.000
_cell.length_c   1.000
_cell.angle_alpha   90.00
_cell.angle_beta   90.00
_cell.angle_gamma   90.00
#
_symmetry.space_group_name_H-M   'P 1'
#
loop_
_entity.id
_entity.type
_entity.pdbx_description
1 polymer ?
#
loop_
_entity_poly.entity_id
_entity_poly.type
_entity_poly.pdbx_seq_one_letter_code
_entity_poly.pdbx_strand_id
1 'polypeptide(L)'
;MNLPTEDENVFETTNESFATSVQREVQTPEGQEALRTQLGPLGQKFIGAVIRGDKDIDNVYGVYLSNDGMKFGCKPFDVDHEDHIILDSVRYKGTPGLYELVFKRIPDDIVYTDDGLEKYRSMLLVTNAYRRDHSARG
;
A
#
# COMPACT_ATOMS: atom_id res chain seq x y z
N MET A 1 -31.79 -24.43 -39.29
CA MET A 1 -30.42 -24.27 -38.76
C MET A 1 -29.93 -22.92 -39.22
N ASN A 2 -29.76 -21.97 -38.29
CA ASN A 2 -28.68 -20.98 -38.26
C ASN A 2 -28.74 -20.34 -36.87
N LEU A 3 -27.71 -20.63 -36.07
CA LEU A 3 -27.50 -20.12 -34.72
C LEU A 3 -27.22 -18.61 -34.74
N PRO A 4 -27.53 -17.88 -33.66
CA PRO A 4 -26.99 -16.54 -33.43
C PRO A 4 -25.59 -16.66 -32.80
N THR A 5 -24.56 -16.10 -33.45
CA THR A 5 -23.23 -15.94 -32.84
C THR A 5 -23.18 -14.62 -32.05
N GLU A 6 -23.30 -14.78 -30.74
CA GLU A 6 -22.40 -14.26 -29.71
C GLU A 6 -21.91 -12.82 -29.86
N ASP A 7 -22.59 -11.95 -29.11
CA ASP A 7 -22.05 -10.89 -28.25
C ASP A 7 -20.51 -10.76 -28.28
N GLU A 8 -19.99 -10.00 -29.26
CA GLU A 8 -18.70 -9.35 -29.11
C GLU A 8 -18.87 -8.25 -28.06
N ASN A 9 -18.79 -8.63 -26.79
CA ASN A 9 -18.46 -7.73 -25.71
C ASN A 9 -17.02 -7.27 -25.94
N VAL A 10 -16.89 -6.28 -26.83
CA VAL A 10 -15.74 -5.43 -26.99
C VAL A 10 -15.52 -4.79 -25.63
N PHE A 11 -14.67 -5.41 -24.80
CA PHE A 11 -14.09 -4.72 -23.66
C PHE A 11 -13.26 -3.58 -24.25
N GLU A 12 -13.90 -2.43 -24.30
CA GLU A 12 -13.30 -1.12 -24.45
C GLU A 12 -12.18 -1.06 -23.41
N THR A 13 -10.94 -1.30 -23.87
CA THR A 13 -9.73 -1.24 -23.05
C THR A 13 -9.50 0.22 -22.73
N THR A 14 -10.28 0.69 -21.75
CA THR A 14 -10.08 1.95 -21.08
C THR A 14 -8.63 1.92 -20.64
N ASN A 15 -7.85 2.93 -21.02
CA ASN A 15 -6.46 3.13 -20.60
C ASN A 15 -6.43 3.51 -19.11
N GLU A 16 -7.00 2.65 -18.27
CA GLU A 16 -7.16 2.84 -16.84
C GLU A 16 -5.84 2.57 -16.13
N SER A 17 -5.52 3.43 -15.15
CA SER A 17 -4.30 3.24 -14.38
C SER A 17 -4.42 2.00 -13.51
N PHE A 18 -3.29 1.32 -13.25
CA PHE A 18 -3.23 0.15 -12.36
C PHE A 18 -3.89 0.43 -11.01
N ALA A 19 -3.65 1.61 -10.44
CA ALA A 19 -4.25 2.03 -9.17
C ALA A 19 -5.78 2.09 -9.23
N THR A 20 -6.36 2.54 -10.35
CA THR A 20 -7.81 2.61 -10.55
C THR A 20 -8.42 1.21 -10.67
N SER A 21 -7.75 0.28 -11.36
CA SER A 21 -8.20 -1.11 -11.47
C SER A 21 -8.19 -1.79 -10.09
N VAL A 22 -7.09 -1.67 -9.34
CA VAL A 22 -6.96 -2.22 -7.98
C VAL A 22 -8.00 -1.62 -7.03
N GLN A 23 -8.27 -0.32 -7.13
CA GLN A 23 -9.31 0.35 -6.36
C GLN A 23 -10.70 -0.25 -6.56
N ARG A 24 -11.08 -0.53 -7.81
CA ARG A 24 -12.39 -1.12 -8.11
C ARG A 24 -12.46 -2.57 -7.66
N GLU A 25 -11.40 -3.36 -7.89
CA GLU A 25 -11.35 -4.75 -7.48
C GLU A 25 -11.45 -4.90 -5.97
N VAL A 26 -10.75 -4.06 -5.21
CA VAL A 26 -10.85 -4.06 -3.74
C VAL A 26 -12.25 -3.70 -3.24
N GLN A 27 -13.11 -3.03 -4.02
CA GLN A 27 -14.49 -2.76 -3.61
C GLN A 27 -15.42 -3.98 -3.80
N THR A 28 -15.01 -5.02 -4.53
CA THR A 28 -15.82 -6.23 -4.68
C THR A 28 -15.73 -7.13 -3.45
N PRO A 29 -16.72 -7.99 -3.19
CA PRO A 29 -16.65 -8.99 -2.13
C PRO A 29 -15.41 -9.90 -2.25
N GLU A 30 -15.04 -10.26 -3.47
CA GLU A 30 -13.89 -11.12 -3.76
C GLU A 30 -12.57 -10.42 -3.44
N GLY A 31 -12.42 -9.15 -3.84
CA GLY A 31 -11.23 -8.36 -3.52
C GLY A 31 -11.08 -8.08 -2.02
N GLN A 32 -12.20 -7.82 -1.33
CA GLN A 32 -12.21 -7.71 0.13
C GLN A 32 -11.78 -9.02 0.81
N GLU A 33 -12.27 -10.16 0.33
CA GLU A 33 -11.89 -11.47 0.88
C GLU A 33 -10.43 -11.81 0.59
N ALA A 34 -9.92 -11.46 -0.60
CA ALA A 34 -8.52 -11.62 -0.96
C ALA A 34 -7.60 -10.81 -0.02
N LEU A 35 -7.96 -9.57 0.31
CA LEU A 35 -7.22 -8.75 1.29
C LEU A 35 -7.25 -9.37 2.68
N ARG A 36 -8.42 -9.89 3.12
CA ARG A 36 -8.57 -10.51 4.44
C ARG A 36 -7.76 -11.79 4.60
N THR A 37 -7.66 -12.57 3.53
CA THR A 37 -6.92 -13.84 3.53
C THR A 37 -5.40 -13.60 3.54
N GLN A 38 -4.94 -12.54 2.88
CA GLN A 38 -3.51 -12.28 2.69
C GLN A 38 -2.89 -11.41 3.80
N LEU A 39 -3.67 -10.53 4.43
CA LEU A 39 -3.17 -9.53 5.37
C LEU A 39 -3.66 -9.77 6.79
N GLY A 40 -2.82 -9.42 7.76
CA GLY A 40 -3.25 -9.32 9.16
C GLY A 40 -4.15 -8.09 9.40
N PRO A 41 -4.71 -7.93 10.62
CA PRO A 41 -5.64 -6.85 10.93
C PRO A 41 -5.09 -5.43 10.68
N LEU A 42 -3.79 -5.18 10.92
CA LEU A 42 -3.19 -3.87 10.66
C LEU A 42 -3.04 -3.65 9.15
N GLY A 43 -2.54 -4.65 8.43
CA GLY A 43 -2.44 -4.66 6.97
C GLY A 43 -3.79 -4.35 6.35
N GLN A 44 -4.84 -5.09 6.68
CA GLN A 44 -6.20 -4.86 6.15
C GLN A 44 -6.68 -3.42 6.35
N LYS A 45 -6.46 -2.86 7.55
CA LYS A 45 -6.85 -1.48 7.87
C LYS A 45 -6.12 -0.45 7.01
N PHE A 46 -4.79 -0.49 7.02
CA PHE A 46 -3.97 0.57 6.42
C PHE A 46 -3.76 0.39 4.92
N ILE A 47 -3.54 -0.84 4.44
CA ILE A 47 -3.46 -1.15 3.00
C ILE A 47 -4.78 -0.83 2.32
N GLY A 48 -5.91 -1.21 2.94
CA GLY A 48 -7.23 -0.85 2.44
C GLY A 48 -7.44 0.67 2.35
N ALA A 49 -6.92 1.42 3.32
CA ALA A 49 -7.02 2.89 3.33
C ALA A 49 -6.15 3.55 2.24
N VAL A 50 -4.94 3.03 2.00
CA VAL A 50 -4.08 3.46 0.88
C VAL A 50 -4.79 3.22 -0.44
N ILE A 51 -5.33 2.02 -0.65
CA ILE A 51 -6.02 1.66 -1.89
C ILE A 51 -7.22 2.57 -2.10
N ARG A 52 -8.07 2.78 -1.08
CA ARG A 52 -9.24 3.69 -1.19
C ARG A 52 -8.88 5.16 -1.36
N GLY A 53 -7.64 5.56 -1.11
CA GLY A 53 -7.20 6.96 -1.17
C GLY A 53 -7.72 7.80 -0.01
N ASP A 54 -7.79 7.21 1.19
CA ASP A 54 -8.28 7.89 2.40
C ASP A 54 -7.38 9.12 2.71
N LYS A 55 -8.01 10.26 3.06
CA LYS A 55 -7.31 11.56 3.24
C LYS A 55 -6.33 11.61 4.42
N ASP A 56 -6.46 10.67 5.34
CA ASP A 56 -5.61 10.58 6.53
C ASP A 56 -4.29 9.87 6.24
N ILE A 57 -4.17 9.25 5.06
CA ILE A 57 -2.97 8.58 4.58
C ILE A 57 -1.96 9.59 4.06
N ASP A 58 -0.70 9.41 4.46
CA ASP A 58 0.43 10.18 3.94
C ASP A 58 0.87 9.62 2.58
N ASN A 59 0.58 10.35 1.51
CA ASN A 59 1.06 10.00 0.17
C ASN A 59 2.36 10.74 -0.21
N VAL A 60 2.93 11.55 0.68
CA VAL A 60 4.18 12.31 0.46
C VAL A 60 5.37 11.52 0.99
N TYR A 61 5.32 11.11 2.26
CA TYR A 61 6.39 10.33 2.89
C TYR A 61 5.96 8.92 3.30
N GLY A 62 4.67 8.61 3.16
CA GLY A 62 4.11 7.30 3.49
C GLY A 62 4.02 6.35 2.30
N VAL A 63 3.25 5.29 2.49
CA VAL A 63 3.04 4.23 1.50
C VAL A 63 2.06 4.68 0.43
N TYR A 64 2.40 4.45 -0.83
CA TYR A 64 1.55 4.76 -1.97
C TYR A 64 1.48 3.60 -2.97
N LEU A 65 0.39 3.56 -3.73
CA LEU A 65 0.22 2.60 -4.82
C LEU A 65 0.79 3.20 -6.12
N SER A 66 1.77 2.51 -6.71
CA SER A 66 2.36 2.83 -8.00
C SER A 66 1.93 1.81 -9.06
N ASN A 67 2.33 2.02 -10.31
CA ASN A 67 2.09 1.06 -11.39
C ASN A 67 2.82 -0.28 -11.18
N ASP A 68 3.89 -0.29 -10.37
CA ASP A 68 4.67 -1.50 -10.04
C ASP A 68 4.21 -2.16 -8.73
N GLY A 69 3.07 -1.73 -8.17
CA GLY A 69 2.59 -2.14 -6.85
C GLY A 69 2.88 -1.11 -5.76
N MET A 70 2.80 -1.54 -4.50
CA MET A 70 2.98 -0.65 -3.35
C MET A 70 4.44 -0.27 -3.13
N LYS A 71 4.67 1.00 -2.80
CA LYS A 71 5.99 1.57 -2.60
C LYS A 71 6.03 2.45 -1.36
N PHE A 72 7.22 2.53 -0.80
CA PHE A 72 7.59 3.47 0.24
C PHE A 72 8.93 4.06 -0.15
N GLY A 73 8.95 5.37 -0.43
CA GLY A 73 10.08 6.00 -1.13
C GLY A 73 10.35 5.33 -2.49
N CYS A 74 11.59 4.91 -2.74
CA CYS A 74 11.98 4.21 -3.97
C CYS A 74 11.94 2.68 -3.89
N LYS A 75 11.58 2.12 -2.73
CA LYS A 75 11.60 0.66 -2.51
C LYS A 75 10.19 0.06 -2.61
N PRO A 76 10.06 -1.20 -3.05
CA PRO A 76 8.82 -1.95 -2.92
C PRO A 76 8.45 -2.09 -1.44
N PHE A 77 7.16 -1.98 -1.14
CA PHE A 77 6.59 -2.11 0.19
C PHE A 77 5.59 -3.25 0.19
N ASP A 78 5.71 -4.15 1.17
CA ASP A 78 4.80 -5.28 1.32
C ASP A 78 4.50 -5.56 2.80
N VAL A 79 3.42 -6.29 3.06
CA VAL A 79 2.96 -6.67 4.40
C VAL A 79 2.53 -8.12 4.39
N ASP A 80 3.03 -8.93 5.32
CA ASP A 80 2.61 -10.32 5.43
C ASP A 80 1.33 -10.53 6.27
N HIS A 81 0.84 -11.77 6.30
CA HIS A 81 -0.35 -12.15 7.06
C HIS A 81 -0.21 -11.93 8.59
N GLU A 82 1.02 -11.85 9.10
CA GLU A 82 1.31 -11.57 10.50
C GLU A 82 1.55 -10.07 10.77
N ASP A 83 1.18 -9.19 9.83
CA ASP A 83 1.36 -7.73 9.87
C ASP A 83 2.84 -7.28 9.92
N HIS A 84 3.80 -8.11 9.51
CA HIS A 84 5.17 -7.60 9.39
C HIS A 84 5.31 -6.77 8.13
N ILE A 85 5.94 -5.60 8.28
CA ILE A 85 6.31 -4.75 7.15
C ILE A 85 7.57 -5.31 6.51
N ILE A 86 7.53 -5.54 5.20
CA ILE A 86 8.64 -6.05 4.40
C ILE A 86 9.13 -4.91 3.49
N LEU A 87 10.37 -4.49 3.71
CA LEU A 87 11.03 -3.42 2.98
C LEU A 87 12.44 -3.87 2.60
N ASP A 88 12.73 -4.00 1.30
CA ASP A 88 14.06 -4.38 0.78
C ASP A 88 14.62 -5.67 1.45
N SER A 89 13.78 -6.70 1.58
CA SER A 89 14.06 -7.97 2.29
C SER A 89 14.27 -7.86 3.80
N VAL A 90 14.10 -6.67 4.40
CA VAL A 90 14.08 -6.49 5.85
C VAL A 90 12.65 -6.62 6.37
N ARG A 91 12.46 -7.47 7.38
CA ARG A 91 11.17 -7.71 8.03
C ARG A 91 11.10 -6.96 9.35
N TYR A 92 10.16 -6.04 9.47
CA TYR A 92 9.90 -5.26 10.69
C TYR A 92 8.62 -5.76 11.35
N LYS A 93 8.65 -5.97 12.66
CA LYS A 93 7.46 -6.34 13.42
C LYS A 93 6.39 -5.25 13.30
N GLY A 94 5.20 -5.64 12.86
CA GLY A 94 4.03 -4.79 12.84
C GLY A 94 3.61 -4.39 14.24
N THR A 95 3.66 -3.08 14.52
CA THR A 95 3.08 -2.52 15.73
C THR A 95 2.12 -1.40 15.33
N PRO A 96 1.03 -1.17 16.08
CA PRO A 96 0.11 -0.08 15.79
C PRO A 96 0.83 1.27 15.61
N GLY A 97 1.79 1.57 16.49
CA GLY A 97 2.59 2.79 16.41
C GLY A 97 3.45 2.89 15.15
N LEU A 98 4.11 1.80 14.73
CA LEU A 98 4.91 1.82 13.50
C LEU A 98 4.02 1.99 12.26
N TYR A 99 2.83 1.35 12.25
CA TYR A 99 1.86 1.56 11.17
C TYR A 99 1.34 3.01 11.14
N GLU A 100 1.07 3.62 12.29
CA GLU A 100 0.68 5.04 12.32
C GLU A 100 1.76 5.92 11.69
N LEU A 101 3.03 5.72 12.06
CA LEU A 101 4.16 6.48 11.54
C LEU A 101 4.35 6.30 10.02
N VAL A 102 4.16 5.08 9.51
CA VAL A 102 4.39 4.74 8.10
C VAL A 102 3.24 5.19 7.20
N PHE A 103 2.00 5.13 7.69
CA PHE A 103 0.81 5.34 6.86
C PHE A 103 0.10 6.66 7.08
N LYS A 104 0.10 7.25 8.29
CA LYS A 104 -0.70 8.45 8.57
C LYS A 104 0.08 9.73 8.33
N ARG A 105 -0.61 10.73 7.79
CA ARG A 105 -0.07 12.09 7.64
C ARG A 105 0.16 12.79 8.98
N ILE A 106 -0.69 12.50 9.96
CA ILE A 106 -0.59 13.01 11.33
C ILE A 106 -0.76 11.78 12.25
N PRO A 107 0.33 11.10 12.61
CA PRO A 107 0.29 10.02 13.59
C PRO A 107 -0.03 10.58 14.98
N ASP A 108 -0.70 9.78 15.80
CA ASP A 108 -0.98 10.12 17.19
C ASP A 108 0.28 9.84 18.04
N ASP A 109 0.75 10.85 18.78
CA ASP A 109 1.99 10.81 19.55
C ASP A 109 1.91 9.86 20.77
N ILE A 110 0.71 9.44 21.16
CA ILE A 110 0.52 8.46 22.23
C ILE A 110 0.64 7.01 21.75
N VAL A 111 0.60 6.76 20.44
CA VAL A 111 0.46 5.40 19.87
C VAL A 111 1.81 4.77 19.52
N TYR A 112 2.85 5.57 19.27
CA TYR A 112 4.18 5.08 18.92
C TYR A 112 5.20 5.24 20.05
N THR A 113 6.24 4.41 20.00
CA THR A 113 7.36 4.41 20.95
C THR A 113 8.62 4.95 20.28
N ASP A 114 9.64 5.29 21.07
CA ASP A 114 10.95 5.71 20.56
C ASP A 114 11.59 4.65 19.64
N ASP A 115 11.45 3.36 19.99
CA ASP A 115 11.88 2.24 19.15
C ASP A 115 11.12 2.21 17.80
N GLY A 116 9.83 2.52 17.80
CA GLY A 116 9.03 2.68 16.58
C GLY A 116 9.54 3.85 15.72
N LEU A 117 9.89 4.96 16.35
CA LEU A 117 10.41 6.16 15.68
C LEU A 117 11.80 5.90 15.07
N GLU A 118 12.67 5.18 15.77
CA GLU A 118 13.99 4.80 15.25
C GLU A 118 13.87 3.90 14.02
N LYS A 119 12.97 2.92 14.06
CA LYS A 119 12.67 2.05 12.91
C LYS A 119 12.13 2.86 11.73
N TYR A 120 11.15 3.73 11.97
CA TYR A 120 10.59 4.59 10.94
C TYR A 120 11.67 5.50 10.31
N ARG A 121 12.53 6.10 11.13
CA ARG A 121 13.67 6.90 10.66
C ARG A 121 14.62 6.07 9.78
N SER A 122 14.93 4.85 10.19
CA SER A 122 15.76 3.93 9.39
C SER A 122 15.10 3.62 8.04
N MET A 123 13.80 3.34 8.02
CA MET A 123 13.05 3.10 6.79
C MET A 123 13.12 4.31 5.85
N LEU A 124 12.85 5.52 6.34
CA LEU A 124 12.91 6.74 5.54
C LEU A 124 14.30 6.93 4.89
N LEU A 125 15.37 6.62 5.62
CA LEU A 125 16.73 6.71 5.11
C LEU A 125 17.01 5.67 4.01
N VAL A 126 16.68 4.40 4.27
CA VAL A 126 16.95 3.28 3.34
C VAL A 126 16.15 3.45 2.04
N THR A 127 14.95 4.00 2.11
CA THR A 127 14.08 4.18 0.94
C THR A 127 14.21 5.54 0.27
N ASN A 128 15.04 6.45 0.81
CA ASN A 128 15.13 7.83 0.36
C ASN A 128 13.76 8.55 0.28
N ALA A 129 12.79 8.15 1.10
CA ALA A 129 11.45 8.74 1.10
C ALA A 129 11.48 10.25 1.36
N TYR A 130 12.48 10.74 2.10
CA TYR A 130 12.68 12.16 2.39
C TYR A 130 13.22 12.99 1.21
N ARG A 131 13.74 12.36 0.13
CA ARG A 131 14.31 13.07 -1.03
C ARG A 131 13.24 13.36 -2.07
N ARG A 132 13.30 14.54 -2.70
CA ARG A 132 12.56 14.79 -3.94
C ARG A 132 12.95 13.72 -4.98
N ASP A 133 11.95 13.13 -5.61
CA ASP A 133 12.05 12.04 -6.61
C ASP A 133 12.56 10.70 -6.08
N HIS A 134 12.66 10.51 -4.75
CA HIS A 134 13.04 9.26 -4.08
C HIS A 134 14.39 8.65 -4.55
N SER A 135 15.22 9.38 -5.29
CA SER A 135 16.43 8.85 -5.90
C SER A 135 17.65 9.00 -4.98
N ALA A 136 18.48 7.96 -4.93
CA ALA A 136 19.77 7.98 -4.23
C ALA A 136 20.89 8.70 -5.01
N ARG A 137 20.58 9.32 -6.17
CA ARG A 137 21.60 9.94 -7.03
C ARG A 137 21.97 11.32 -6.49
N GLY A 138 23.12 11.38 -5.83
CA GLY A 138 24.00 12.54 -5.80
C GLY A 138 25.21 12.24 -6.67
#